data_AF-A0A2V6F038-F1
#
_entry.id   AF-A0A2V6F038-F1
#
_cell.length_a   1.000
_cell.length_b   1.000
_cell.length_c   1.000
_cell.angle_alpha   90.00
_cell.angle_beta   90.00
_cell.angle_gamma   90.00
#
_symmetry.space_group_name_H-M   'P 1'
#
loop_
_entity.id
_entity.type
_entity.pdbx_description
1 polymer ?
#
loop_
_entity_poly.entity_id
_entity_poly.type
_entity_poly.pdbx_seq_one_letter_code
_entity_poly.pdbx_strand_id
1 'polypeptide(L)'
;MNRDRTLELKVGVFVAIGLAVIGGFVVKFGRLGEGFKTYYDLTVRFKDASGLLKGSDVLLSGARIGRVGGGPRLLPEGEGVAVPLRIYDYVKIAKGSQLTVGSS
;
A
#
# COMPACT_ATOMS: atom_id res chain seq x y z
N MET A 1 26.54 46.38 14.03
CA MET A 1 26.62 44.95 14.42
C MET A 1 25.30 44.17 14.21
N ASN A 2 24.43 44.51 13.25
CA ASN A 2 23.09 43.87 13.13
C ASN A 2 22.80 43.18 11.79
N ARG A 3 23.75 43.17 10.84
CA ARG A 3 23.52 42.62 9.49
C ARG A 3 23.52 41.10 9.49
N ASP A 4 24.44 40.50 10.24
CA ASP A 4 24.61 39.04 10.32
C ASP A 4 23.41 38.36 10.99
N ARG A 5 22.89 38.95 12.07
CA ARG A 5 21.69 38.45 12.77
C ARG A 5 20.42 38.52 11.92
N THR A 6 20.33 39.51 11.03
CA THR A 6 19.20 39.65 10.09
C THR A 6 19.31 38.64 8.94
N LEU A 7 20.53 38.33 8.50
CA LEU A 7 20.80 37.31 7.50
C LEU A 7 20.53 35.91 8.05
N GLU A 8 21.01 35.61 9.26
CA GLU A 8 20.78 34.34 9.95
C GLU A 8 19.28 34.05 10.13
N LEU A 9 18.49 35.04 10.55
CA LEU A 9 17.04 34.89 10.71
C LEU A 9 16.34 34.63 9.37
N LYS A 10 16.76 35.31 8.29
CA LYS A 10 16.21 35.10 6.94
C LYS A 10 16.53 33.71 6.40
N VAL A 11 17.76 33.22 6.63
CA VAL A 11 18.17 31.87 6.24
C VAL A 11 17.37 30.83 7.04
N GLY A 12 17.20 31.04 8.36
CA GLY A 12 16.37 30.18 9.20
C GLY A 12 14.93 30.07 8.71
N VAL A 13 14.30 31.20 8.36
CA VAL A 13 12.94 31.21 7.79
C VAL A 13 12.89 30.50 6.44
N PHE A 14 13.87 30.72 5.55
CA PHE A 14 13.93 30.04 4.26
C PHE A 14 14.01 28.51 4.43
N VAL A 15 14.88 28.04 5.33
CA VAL A 15 15.01 26.60 5.65
C VAL A 15 13.72 26.06 6.27
N ALA A 16 13.09 26.80 7.18
CA ALA A 16 11.83 26.38 7.81
C ALA A 16 10.71 26.23 6.77
N ILE A 17 10.59 27.16 5.82
CA ILE A 17 9.64 27.06 4.71
C ILE A 17 9.97 25.84 3.84
N GLY A 18 11.24 25.63 3.50
CA GLY A 18 11.68 24.47 2.73
C GLY A 18 11.30 23.14 3.40
N LEU A 19 11.56 23.03 4.70
CA LEU A 19 11.17 21.86 5.50
C LEU A 19 9.64 21.69 5.57
N ALA A 20 8.88 22.78 5.69
CA ALA A 20 7.43 22.72 5.69
C ALA A 20 6.87 22.19 4.36
N VAL A 21 7.44 22.63 3.23
CA VAL A 21 7.05 22.14 1.89
C VAL A 21 7.40 20.66 1.72
N ILE A 22 8.62 20.25 2.10
CA ILE A 22 9.03 18.85 2.06
C ILE A 22 8.14 17.99 2.96
N GLY A 23 7.89 18.43 4.19
CA GLY A 23 6.97 17.76 5.11
C GLY A 23 5.56 17.63 4.54
N GLY A 24 5.05 18.69 3.90
CA GLY A 24 3.78 18.67 3.19
C GLY A 24 3.75 17.64 2.05
N PHE A 25 4.81 17.53 1.26
CA PHE A 25 4.90 16.51 0.21
C PHE A 25 5.01 15.09 0.78
N VAL A 26 5.76 14.88 1.85
CA VAL A 26 5.83 13.58 2.52
C VAL A 26 4.45 13.17 3.04
N VAL A 27 3.67 14.09 3.61
CA VAL A 27 2.29 13.81 4.06
C VAL A 27 1.35 13.55 2.88
N LYS A 28 1.44 14.33 1.81
CA LYS A 28 0.54 14.25 0.65
C LYS A 28 0.81 13.04 -0.25
N PHE A 29 2.07 12.70 -0.47
CA PHE A 29 2.51 11.67 -1.43
C PHE A 29 3.19 10.47 -0.78
N GLY A 30 3.76 10.64 0.42
CA GLY A 30 4.10 9.49 1.23
C GLY A 30 2.78 8.79 1.55
N ARG A 31 2.67 7.53 1.15
CA ARG A 31 1.51 6.64 1.36
C ARG A 31 1.22 6.37 2.86
N LEU A 32 1.49 7.33 3.74
CA LEU A 32 1.29 7.34 5.18
C LEU A 32 -0.16 6.94 5.52
N GLY A 33 -1.14 7.42 4.75
CA GLY A 33 -2.54 7.03 4.91
C GLY A 33 -2.84 5.55 4.61
N GLU A 34 -2.03 4.86 3.80
CA GLU A 34 -2.19 3.41 3.56
C GLU A 34 -1.64 2.54 4.69
N GLY A 35 -0.83 3.10 5.59
CA GLY A 35 -0.32 2.40 6.77
C GLY A 35 -1.36 2.30 7.90
N PHE A 36 -2.29 3.26 7.98
CA PHE A 36 -3.30 3.34 9.04
C PHE A 36 -4.59 2.58 8.74
N LYS A 37 -4.77 2.06 7.53
CA LYS A 37 -5.94 1.23 7.22
C LYS A 37 -5.76 -0.13 7.91
N THR A 38 -6.78 -0.56 8.64
CA THR A 38 -6.80 -1.89 9.27
C THR A 38 -7.12 -2.95 8.22
N TYR A 39 -6.32 -4.01 8.20
CA TYR A 39 -6.46 -5.12 7.26
C TYR A 39 -6.39 -6.45 8.00
N TYR A 40 -7.11 -7.44 7.49
CA TYR A 40 -6.90 -8.83 7.83
C TYR A 40 -6.20 -9.55 6.67
N ASP A 41 -5.29 -10.47 7.03
CA ASP A 41 -4.56 -11.28 6.09
C ASP A 41 -5.39 -12.53 5.71
N LEU A 42 -5.53 -12.79 4.42
CA LEU A 42 -6.21 -13.96 3.87
C LEU A 42 -5.32 -14.64 2.84
N THR A 43 -4.95 -15.89 3.10
CA THR A 43 -4.15 -16.67 2.13
C THR A 43 -5.07 -17.51 1.26
N VAL A 44 -5.03 -17.27 -0.06
CA VAL A 44 -5.82 -18.01 -1.04
C VAL A 44 -4.89 -18.84 -1.90
N ARG A 45 -5.33 -20.04 -2.28
CA ARG A 45 -4.60 -20.93 -3.18
C ARG A 45 -5.17 -20.82 -4.58
N PHE A 46 -4.31 -20.58 -5.55
CA PHE A 46 -4.66 -20.56 -6.98
C PHE A 46 -3.86 -21.62 -7.72
N LYS A 47 -4.42 -22.21 -8.77
CA LYS A 47 -3.68 -23.11 -9.66
C LYS A 47 -2.59 -22.37 -10.44
N ASP A 48 -2.92 -21.16 -10.89
CA ASP A 48 -2.01 -20.26 -11.57
C ASP A 48 -2.25 -18.83 -11.06
N ALA A 49 -1.15 -18.14 -10.79
CA ALA A 49 -1.12 -16.74 -10.37
C ALA A 49 -0.04 -15.98 -11.14
N SER A 50 0.31 -16.45 -12.33
CA SER A 50 1.29 -15.82 -13.21
C SER A 50 0.92 -14.35 -13.47
N GLY A 51 1.93 -13.47 -13.37
CA GLY A 51 1.74 -12.02 -13.54
C GLY A 51 1.16 -11.29 -12.33
N LEU A 52 0.75 -12.00 -11.26
CA LEU A 52 0.26 -11.35 -10.05
C LEU A 52 1.43 -10.80 -9.21
N LEU A 53 1.41 -9.49 -8.96
CA LEU A 53 2.48 -8.80 -8.25
C LEU A 53 2.08 -8.46 -6.81
N LYS A 54 3.08 -8.30 -5.96
CA LYS A 54 2.87 -7.74 -4.62
C LYS A 54 2.29 -6.32 -4.77
N GLY A 55 1.22 -6.04 -4.05
CA GLY A 55 0.55 -4.75 -4.08
C GLY A 55 -0.51 -4.62 -5.19
N SER A 56 -0.71 -5.63 -6.03
CA SER A 56 -1.85 -5.69 -6.96
C SER A 56 -3.17 -5.52 -6.22
N ASP A 57 -4.14 -4.87 -6.87
CA ASP A 57 -5.42 -4.56 -6.26
C ASP A 57 -6.33 -5.78 -6.18
N VAL A 58 -6.98 -5.94 -5.03
CA VAL A 58 -8.04 -6.93 -4.85
C VAL A 58 -9.37 -6.22 -5.04
N LEU A 59 -10.13 -6.68 -6.02
CA LEU A 59 -11.41 -6.10 -6.40
C LEU A 59 -12.56 -7.02 -5.97
N LEU A 60 -13.66 -6.42 -5.53
CA LEU A 60 -14.94 -7.09 -5.31
C LEU A 60 -16.01 -6.27 -6.02
N SER A 61 -16.70 -6.87 -6.99
CA SER A 61 -17.70 -6.18 -7.82
C SER A 61 -17.17 -4.87 -8.45
N GLY A 62 -15.89 -4.86 -8.84
CA GLY A 62 -15.21 -3.69 -9.43
C GLY A 62 -14.68 -2.67 -8.42
N ALA A 63 -15.01 -2.78 -7.14
CA ALA A 63 -14.50 -1.90 -6.09
C ALA A 63 -13.23 -2.47 -5.45
N ARG A 64 -12.23 -1.64 -5.21
CA ARG A 64 -11.00 -2.03 -4.50
C ARG A 64 -11.30 -2.31 -3.02
N ILE A 65 -11.16 -3.58 -2.62
CA ILE A 65 -11.37 -4.04 -1.24
C ILE A 65 -10.07 -4.41 -0.52
N GLY A 66 -8.94 -4.36 -1.21
CA GLY A 66 -7.69 -4.78 -0.63
C GLY A 66 -6.54 -4.75 -1.61
N ARG A 67 -5.46 -5.41 -1.23
CA ARG A 67 -4.22 -5.52 -2.00
C ARG A 67 -3.53 -6.86 -1.74
N VAL A 68 -2.74 -7.33 -2.69
CA VAL A 68 -1.91 -8.52 -2.52
C VAL A 68 -0.79 -8.20 -1.52
N GLY A 69 -0.78 -8.88 -0.38
CA GLY A 69 0.13 -8.62 0.74
C GLY A 69 1.58 -9.03 0.46
N GLY A 70 1.80 -9.99 -0.44
CA GLY A 70 3.11 -10.54 -0.77
C GLY A 70 3.12 -11.24 -2.12
N GLY A 71 4.30 -11.51 -2.66
CA GLY A 71 4.43 -12.24 -3.93
C GLY A 71 3.83 -13.65 -3.84
N PRO A 72 3.32 -14.19 -4.96
CA PRO A 72 2.82 -15.56 -5.00
C PRO A 72 3.91 -16.56 -4.55
N ARG A 73 3.58 -17.45 -3.61
CA ARG A 73 4.50 -18.49 -3.10
C ARG A 73 4.12 -19.84 -3.69
N LEU A 74 5.06 -20.50 -4.34
CA LEU A 74 4.87 -21.86 -4.84
C LEU A 74 4.64 -22.79 -3.65
N LEU A 75 3.57 -23.58 -3.70
CA LEU A 75 3.39 -24.66 -2.75
C LEU A 75 4.22 -25.88 -3.16
N PRO A 76 4.69 -26.68 -2.19
CA PRO A 76 5.23 -28.01 -2.47
C PRO A 76 4.22 -28.85 -3.26
N GLU A 77 4.73 -29.80 -4.05
CA GLU A 77 3.93 -30.85 -4.72
C GLU A 77 2.96 -30.38 -5.81
N GLY A 78 3.18 -29.20 -6.41
CA GLY A 78 2.37 -28.79 -7.57
C GLY A 78 0.91 -28.45 -7.23
N GLU A 79 0.60 -28.24 -5.94
CA GLU A 79 -0.72 -27.80 -5.47
C GLU A 79 -1.09 -26.36 -5.89
N GLY A 80 -0.20 -25.69 -6.64
CA GLY A 80 -0.38 -24.34 -7.14
C GLY A 80 0.39 -23.32 -6.31
N VAL A 81 -0.22 -22.14 -6.14
CA VAL A 81 0.44 -20.95 -5.60
C VAL A 81 -0.41 -20.34 -4.49
N ALA A 82 0.19 -20.11 -3.32
CA ALA A 82 -0.43 -19.35 -2.24
C ALA A 82 -0.18 -17.86 -2.45
N VAL A 83 -1.28 -17.12 -2.47
CA VAL A 83 -1.26 -15.67 -2.58
C VAL A 83 -1.80 -15.10 -1.26
N PRO A 84 -0.95 -14.41 -0.48
CA PRO A 84 -1.42 -13.68 0.68
C PRO A 84 -2.10 -12.38 0.23
N LEU A 85 -3.35 -12.20 0.65
CA LEU A 85 -4.17 -11.02 0.41
C LEU A 85 -4.33 -10.22 1.69
N ARG A 86 -4.42 -8.90 1.55
CA ARG A 86 -4.74 -7.95 2.62
C ARG A 86 -6.04 -7.27 2.29
N ILE A 87 -7.09 -7.63 3.01
CA ILE A 87 -8.44 -7.12 2.79
C ILE A 87 -8.78 -6.12 3.89
N TYR A 88 -9.50 -5.05 3.53
CA TYR A 88 -9.94 -4.07 4.52
C TYR A 88 -10.91 -4.69 5.53
N ASP A 89 -10.74 -4.37 6.82
CA ASP A 89 -11.56 -4.94 7.90
C ASP A 89 -13.06 -4.61 7.81
N TYR A 90 -13.42 -3.52 7.12
CA TYR A 90 -14.82 -3.17 6.89
C TYR A 90 -15.51 -4.06 5.85
N VAL A 91 -14.75 -4.87 5.09
CA VAL A 91 -15.27 -5.81 4.09
C VAL A 91 -15.27 -7.22 4.67
N LYS A 92 -16.42 -7.87 4.70
CA LYS A 92 -16.55 -9.27 5.12
C LYS A 92 -16.73 -10.17 3.90
N ILE A 93 -15.75 -11.02 3.61
CA ILE A 93 -15.85 -12.01 2.53
C ILE A 93 -16.63 -13.23 3.04
N ALA A 94 -17.66 -13.64 2.31
CA ALA A 94 -18.45 -14.82 2.64
C ALA A 94 -17.68 -16.12 2.37
N LYS A 95 -17.95 -17.16 3.16
CA LYS A 95 -17.42 -18.49 2.90
C LYS A 95 -17.99 -19.01 1.56
N GLY A 96 -17.14 -19.57 0.71
CA GLY A 96 -17.53 -20.07 -0.60
C GLY A 96 -17.50 -19.03 -1.73
N SER A 97 -17.06 -17.79 -1.47
CA SER A 97 -16.80 -16.83 -2.55
C SER A 97 -15.79 -17.39 -3.56
N GLN A 98 -16.08 -17.21 -4.85
CA GLN A 98 -15.16 -17.55 -5.93
C GLN A 98 -14.17 -16.41 -6.13
N LEU A 99 -12.88 -16.75 -6.20
CA LEU A 99 -11.82 -15.79 -6.49
C LEU A 99 -11.20 -16.15 -7.84
N THR A 100 -10.90 -15.13 -8.63
CA THR A 100 -10.28 -15.29 -9.95
C THR A 100 -9.17 -14.27 -10.10
N VAL A 101 -8.08 -14.68 -10.74
CA VAL A 101 -6.99 -13.78 -11.13
C VAL A 101 -7.32 -13.27 -12.54
N GLY A 102 -7.56 -11.97 -12.67
CA GLY A 102 -7.76 -11.31 -13.95
C GLY A 102 -6.55 -10.45 -14.32
N SER A 103 -6.23 -10.38 -15.61
CA SER A 103 -5.35 -9.34 -16.15
C SER A 103 -6.23 -8.21 -16.66
N SER A 104 -5.87 -6.97 -16.35
CA SER A 104 -6.28 -5.82 -17.19
C SER A 104 -5.32 -5.66 -18.35
#